data_AF-A0A6A7AKF8-F1
#
_entry.id   AF-A0A6A7AKF8-F1
#
_cell.length_a   1.000
_cell.length_b   1.000
_cell.length_c   1.000
_cell.angle_alpha   90.00
_cell.angle_beta   90.00
_cell.angle_gamma   90.00
#
_symmetry.space_group_name_H-M   'P 1'
#
loop_
_entity.id
_entity.type
_entity.pdbx_description
1 polymer ?
#
loop_
_entity_poly.entity_id
_entity_poly.type
_entity_poly.pdbx_seq_one_letter_code
_entity_poly.pdbx_strand_id
1 'polypeptide(L)'
;MKWKRWNPQDTGTERDEGRRIHDDYTTMKEMAIFAWREADAKTATFKRWFAESDAQNVKNVLGRIMDMSLTVPEAHPRMKDRVLYRDDFGQQCDGKTYAYTTTKSAKHHFCPRGLAQPSMARMVCNDLDGNGADKYSSKKIRSIAGTMLHESMHWREIGDAALGKAIIDVSPGGASSYSCTQLSAADKLINAQNYAYLASEAYLQQKGCKFIDPPVNTKDDEDVKDTIDERDTNAISIIYRSAFIRGTFAENDWYVYDTPVGVSALCKPADQTVARWPADDGPGPAATGPNWPNGVFDIAVDGMECQYKNNNQNPGALFCKGRSEPIRCYKDDKLDRREGKYCADRIYQQPYVYCQW
;
A
#
# COMPACT_ATOMS: atom_id res chain seq x y z
N MET A 1 -8.98 17.98 -12.27
CA MET A 1 -9.75 16.96 -11.54
C MET A 1 -10.82 17.66 -10.73
N LYS A 2 -12.05 17.20 -10.84
CA LYS A 2 -13.19 17.65 -10.02
C LYS A 2 -13.30 16.73 -8.81
N TRP A 3 -13.66 17.30 -7.67
CA TRP A 3 -13.87 16.57 -6.41
C TRP A 3 -15.37 16.50 -6.15
N LYS A 4 -15.92 15.31 -5.89
CA LYS A 4 -17.34 15.14 -5.57
C LYS A 4 -17.53 14.42 -4.24
N ARG A 5 -18.45 14.97 -3.44
CA ARG A 5 -18.80 14.51 -2.09
C ARG A 5 -17.60 14.56 -1.12
N TRP A 6 -16.69 15.48 -1.38
CA TRP A 6 -15.65 15.85 -0.44
C TRP A 6 -16.13 17.04 0.37
N ASN A 7 -15.96 17.03 1.68
CA ASN A 7 -16.25 18.14 2.57
C ASN A 7 -14.96 18.96 2.83
N PRO A 8 -14.72 20.07 2.12
CA PRO A 8 -13.52 20.87 2.31
C PRO A 8 -13.47 21.59 3.67
N GLN A 9 -14.58 21.63 4.40
CA GLN A 9 -14.66 22.21 5.75
C GLN A 9 -14.38 21.18 6.85
N ASP A 10 -14.25 19.90 6.52
CA ASP A 10 -13.77 18.92 7.50
C ASP A 10 -12.35 19.30 7.95
N THR A 11 -12.09 19.25 9.26
CA THR A 11 -10.75 19.47 9.83
C THR A 11 -10.07 18.16 10.22
N GLY A 12 -10.73 17.02 10.02
CA GLY A 12 -10.24 15.70 10.37
C GLY A 12 -9.63 14.94 9.19
N THR A 13 -9.76 13.62 9.25
CA THR A 13 -9.15 12.65 8.35
C THR A 13 -9.47 12.91 6.88
N GLU A 14 -10.69 13.35 6.54
CA GLU A 14 -11.07 13.56 5.14
C GLU A 14 -10.27 14.68 4.48
N ARG A 15 -9.99 15.76 5.22
CA ARG A 15 -9.17 16.87 4.72
C ARG A 15 -7.72 16.44 4.50
N ASP A 16 -7.18 15.61 5.39
CA ASP A 16 -5.81 15.11 5.26
C ASP A 16 -5.67 14.11 4.11
N GLU A 17 -6.63 13.19 3.96
CA GLU A 17 -6.72 12.29 2.81
C GLU A 17 -6.85 13.08 1.50
N GLY A 18 -7.77 14.05 1.47
CA GLY A 18 -7.98 14.89 0.29
C GLY A 18 -6.74 15.71 -0.08
N ARG A 19 -6.04 16.27 0.91
CA ARG A 19 -4.78 16.97 0.68
C ARG A 19 -3.70 16.04 0.12
N ARG A 20 -3.52 14.85 0.70
CA ARG A 20 -2.54 13.87 0.19
C ARG A 20 -2.82 13.49 -1.25
N ILE A 21 -4.07 13.19 -1.59
CA ILE A 21 -4.46 12.87 -2.97
C ILE A 21 -4.22 14.06 -3.90
N HIS A 22 -4.50 15.29 -3.45
CA HIS A 22 -4.24 16.49 -4.25
C HIS A 22 -2.74 16.69 -4.55
N ASP A 23 -1.89 16.53 -3.53
CA ASP A 23 -0.44 16.66 -3.67
C ASP A 23 0.10 15.58 -4.61
N ASP A 24 -0.30 14.31 -4.41
CA ASP A 24 0.10 13.19 -5.27
C ASP A 24 -0.48 13.29 -6.70
N TYR A 25 -1.60 13.99 -6.93
CA TYR A 25 -2.07 14.29 -8.28
C TYR A 25 -1.10 15.20 -9.04
N THR A 26 -0.48 16.16 -8.36
CA THR A 26 0.56 17.02 -8.96
C THR A 26 1.80 16.18 -9.26
N THR A 27 2.25 15.35 -8.32
CA THR A 27 3.37 14.43 -8.55
C THR A 27 3.10 13.44 -9.69
N MET A 28 1.89 12.90 -9.80
CA MET A 28 1.47 12.01 -10.89
C MET A 28 1.63 12.68 -12.26
N LYS A 29 1.36 13.97 -12.39
CA LYS A 29 1.60 14.71 -13.64
C LYS A 29 3.08 14.82 -13.97
N GLU A 30 3.91 15.12 -12.98
CA GLU A 30 5.37 15.15 -13.15
C GLU A 30 5.92 13.78 -13.56
N MET A 31 5.45 12.71 -12.91
CA MET A 31 5.77 11.33 -13.27
C MET A 31 5.43 11.04 -14.74
N ALA A 32 4.24 11.46 -15.21
CA ALA A 32 3.84 11.28 -16.60
C ALA A 32 4.75 12.06 -17.59
N ILE A 33 5.23 13.26 -17.21
CA ILE A 33 6.20 14.03 -18.00
C ILE A 33 7.53 13.28 -18.12
N PHE A 34 8.03 12.72 -17.02
CA PHE A 34 9.27 11.95 -17.06
C PHE A 34 9.12 10.66 -17.87
N ALA A 35 8.03 9.90 -17.69
CA ALA A 35 7.74 8.74 -18.54
C ALA A 35 7.67 9.10 -20.04
N TRP A 36 7.07 10.25 -20.37
CA TRP A 36 6.99 10.72 -21.75
C TRP A 36 8.39 10.99 -22.33
N ARG A 37 9.30 11.58 -21.54
CA ARG A 37 10.70 11.79 -21.93
C ARG A 37 11.47 10.48 -22.10
N GLU A 38 11.26 9.52 -21.21
CA GLU A 38 11.85 8.18 -21.34
C GLU A 38 11.39 7.51 -22.64
N ALA A 39 10.10 7.63 -22.99
CA ALA A 39 9.56 7.11 -24.24
C ALA A 39 10.14 7.82 -25.47
N ASP A 40 10.32 9.14 -25.42
CA ASP A 40 10.94 9.92 -26.50
C ASP A 40 12.42 9.51 -26.72
N ALA A 41 13.17 9.37 -25.63
CA ALA A 41 14.57 9.00 -25.66
C ALA A 41 14.81 7.49 -25.83
N LYS A 42 13.76 6.66 -25.69
CA LYS A 42 13.81 5.19 -25.79
C LYS A 42 14.90 4.58 -24.90
N THR A 43 14.99 5.06 -23.67
CA THR A 43 16.02 4.64 -22.70
C THR A 43 15.88 3.17 -22.31
N ALA A 44 16.85 2.65 -21.56
CA ALA A 44 16.75 1.32 -20.95
C ALA A 44 15.53 1.21 -20.01
N THR A 45 15.22 2.28 -19.27
CA THR A 45 14.02 2.38 -18.42
C THR A 45 12.75 2.22 -19.25
N PHE A 46 12.64 2.90 -20.40
CA PHE A 46 11.52 2.72 -21.30
C PHE A 46 11.40 1.28 -21.83
N LYS A 47 12.50 0.74 -22.36
CA LYS A 47 12.57 -0.60 -22.97
C LYS A 47 12.21 -1.74 -22.02
N ARG A 48 12.30 -1.50 -20.71
CA ARG A 48 11.84 -2.44 -19.68
C ARG A 48 10.32 -2.58 -19.70
N TRP A 49 9.62 -1.46 -19.74
CA TRP A 49 8.17 -1.41 -19.59
C TRP A 49 7.42 -1.49 -20.91
N PHE A 50 8.04 -1.16 -22.04
CA PHE A 50 7.41 -1.18 -23.36
C PHE A 50 8.40 -1.60 -24.46
N ALA A 51 7.89 -2.07 -25.60
CA ALA A 51 8.74 -2.30 -26.76
C ALA A 51 9.19 -0.97 -27.37
N GLU A 52 10.39 -0.94 -27.97
CA GLU A 52 10.94 0.28 -28.55
C GLU A 52 10.03 0.88 -29.64
N SER A 53 9.35 0.02 -30.42
CA SER A 53 8.39 0.41 -31.45
C SER A 53 7.16 1.14 -30.92
N ASP A 54 6.85 0.99 -29.62
CA ASP A 54 5.66 1.57 -29.00
C ASP A 54 5.88 2.98 -28.43
N ALA A 55 7.09 3.53 -28.56
CA ALA A 55 7.45 4.85 -28.03
C ALA A 55 6.43 5.94 -28.38
N GLN A 56 6.03 6.05 -29.65
CA GLN A 56 5.06 7.07 -30.06
C GLN A 56 3.66 6.82 -29.51
N ASN A 57 3.23 5.55 -29.41
CA ASN A 57 1.94 5.19 -28.82
C ASN A 57 1.90 5.53 -27.32
N VAL A 58 2.96 5.22 -26.59
CA VAL A 58 3.09 5.57 -25.17
C VAL A 58 3.09 7.08 -24.98
N LYS A 59 3.80 7.83 -25.83
CA LYS A 59 3.77 9.30 -25.82
C LYS A 59 2.36 9.86 -26.07
N ASN A 60 1.61 9.28 -27.00
CA ASN A 60 0.23 9.70 -27.29
C ASN A 60 -0.70 9.48 -26.07
N VAL A 61 -0.57 8.33 -25.40
CA VAL A 61 -1.32 8.03 -24.16
C VAL A 61 -0.95 9.01 -23.05
N LEU A 62 0.34 9.16 -22.73
CA LEU A 62 0.81 10.04 -21.67
C LEU A 62 0.51 11.52 -21.95
N GLY A 63 0.54 11.94 -23.21
CA GLY A 63 0.15 13.30 -23.64
C GLY A 63 -1.27 13.68 -23.20
N ARG A 64 -2.19 12.71 -23.21
CA ARG A 64 -3.57 12.88 -22.74
C ARG A 64 -3.68 13.01 -21.22
N ILE A 65 -2.79 12.33 -20.48
CA ILE A 65 -2.70 12.49 -19.02
C ILE A 65 -2.17 13.88 -18.65
N MET A 66 -1.12 14.33 -19.35
CA MET A 66 -0.49 15.60 -19.02
C MET A 66 -1.33 16.83 -19.41
N ASP A 67 -2.38 16.64 -20.23
CA ASP A 67 -3.16 17.73 -20.82
C ASP A 67 -2.26 18.71 -21.60
N MET A 68 -1.28 18.18 -22.34
CA MET A 68 -0.41 19.00 -23.18
C MET A 68 -1.23 19.52 -24.36
N SER A 69 -1.66 20.78 -24.25
CA SER A 69 -2.53 21.47 -25.22
C SER A 69 -2.02 21.41 -26.67
N LEU A 70 -0.71 21.30 -26.86
CA LEU A 70 -0.06 21.19 -28.17
C LEU A 70 -0.25 19.83 -28.84
N THR A 71 -0.60 18.79 -28.09
CA THR A 71 -0.65 17.39 -28.58
C THR A 71 -2.04 16.77 -28.57
N VAL A 72 -2.99 17.36 -27.84
CA VAL A 72 -4.34 16.79 -27.68
C VAL A 72 -5.39 17.86 -28.03
N PRO A 73 -6.13 17.69 -29.14
CA PRO A 73 -7.22 18.60 -29.49
C PRO A 73 -8.17 18.83 -28.33
N GLU A 74 -8.66 20.06 -28.16
CA GLU A 74 -9.51 20.46 -27.02
C GLU A 74 -10.82 19.68 -26.92
N ALA A 75 -11.31 19.15 -28.04
CA ALA A 75 -12.49 18.29 -28.09
C ALA A 75 -12.30 16.93 -27.40
N HIS A 76 -11.07 16.54 -27.06
CA HIS A 76 -10.83 15.25 -26.42
C HIS A 76 -10.81 15.33 -24.90
N PRO A 77 -11.24 14.24 -24.23
CA PRO A 77 -11.28 14.22 -22.78
C PRO A 77 -9.88 14.30 -22.16
N ARG A 78 -9.74 15.08 -21.08
CA ARG A 78 -8.48 15.43 -20.43
C ARG A 78 -8.54 15.11 -18.93
N MET A 79 -7.39 15.07 -18.26
CA MET A 79 -7.34 14.83 -16.80
C MET A 79 -8.15 15.86 -15.98
N LYS A 80 -8.37 17.06 -16.50
CA LYS A 80 -9.24 18.06 -15.85
C LYS A 80 -10.69 17.57 -15.71
N ASP A 81 -11.14 16.68 -16.59
CA ASP A 81 -12.50 16.16 -16.66
C ASP A 81 -12.76 14.98 -15.72
N ARG A 82 -11.70 14.36 -15.17
CA ARG A 82 -11.82 13.28 -14.18
C ARG A 82 -12.50 13.76 -12.91
N VAL A 83 -13.25 12.85 -12.29
CA VAL A 83 -13.98 13.12 -11.06
C VAL A 83 -13.55 12.14 -9.97
N LEU A 84 -12.93 12.64 -8.92
CA LEU A 84 -12.60 11.88 -7.72
C LEU A 84 -13.81 11.87 -6.78
N TYR A 85 -14.28 10.69 -6.43
CA TYR A 85 -15.39 10.49 -5.50
C TYR A 85 -14.88 10.02 -4.14
N ARG A 86 -15.41 10.64 -3.08
CA ARG A 86 -15.12 10.20 -1.71
C ARG A 86 -15.79 8.88 -1.36
N ASP A 87 -17.02 8.67 -1.84
CA ASP A 87 -17.79 7.46 -1.58
C ASP A 87 -17.37 6.33 -2.52
N ASP A 88 -17.39 5.10 -2.00
CA ASP A 88 -17.25 3.87 -2.78
C ASP A 88 -18.50 3.64 -3.65
N PHE A 89 -18.63 4.45 -4.71
CA PHE A 89 -19.82 4.51 -5.56
C PHE A 89 -20.09 3.22 -6.37
N GLY A 90 -19.08 2.35 -6.49
CA GLY A 90 -19.13 1.07 -7.16
C GLY A 90 -19.11 -0.13 -6.22
N GLN A 91 -19.03 0.09 -4.89
CA GLN A 91 -18.92 -0.96 -3.87
C GLN A 91 -17.79 -1.96 -4.17
N GLN A 92 -16.61 -1.44 -4.57
CA GLN A 92 -15.46 -2.27 -4.96
C GLN A 92 -14.33 -2.25 -3.93
N CYS A 93 -14.48 -1.53 -2.82
CA CYS A 93 -13.50 -1.54 -1.74
C CYS A 93 -13.69 -2.77 -0.85
N ASP A 94 -13.05 -3.86 -1.26
CA ASP A 94 -13.08 -5.17 -0.62
C ASP A 94 -11.92 -5.41 0.35
N GLY A 95 -11.18 -4.35 0.72
CA GLY A 95 -9.95 -4.43 1.54
C GLY A 95 -8.68 -4.73 0.75
N LYS A 96 -8.79 -5.09 -0.54
CA LYS A 96 -7.64 -5.37 -1.43
C LYS A 96 -7.51 -4.37 -2.55
N THR A 97 -8.64 -3.89 -3.06
CA THR A 97 -8.67 -2.87 -4.09
C THR A 97 -7.98 -1.62 -3.55
N TYR A 98 -6.97 -1.13 -4.27
CA TYR A 98 -6.30 0.13 -3.92
C TYR A 98 -7.16 1.30 -4.35
N ALA A 99 -7.67 1.24 -5.57
CA ALA A 99 -8.56 2.18 -6.17
C ALA A 99 -9.28 1.50 -7.34
N TYR A 100 -10.26 2.17 -7.91
CA TYR A 100 -10.88 1.73 -9.16
C TYR A 100 -11.43 2.91 -9.96
N THR A 101 -11.64 2.68 -11.25
CA THR A 101 -12.15 3.67 -12.21
C THR A 101 -13.23 3.08 -13.07
N THR A 102 -14.32 3.82 -13.26
CA THR A 102 -15.32 3.47 -14.27
C THR A 102 -14.81 3.85 -15.65
N THR A 103 -14.60 2.84 -16.49
CA THR A 103 -14.05 3.00 -17.84
C THR A 103 -14.83 4.01 -18.70
N LYS A 104 -16.13 4.20 -18.46
CA LYS A 104 -16.99 5.11 -19.24
C LYS A 104 -17.08 6.55 -18.72
N SER A 105 -16.89 6.79 -17.42
CA SER A 105 -17.32 8.07 -16.82
C SER A 105 -16.22 8.86 -16.13
N ALA A 106 -14.96 8.44 -16.27
CA ALA A 106 -13.79 9.09 -15.64
C ALA A 106 -13.92 9.22 -14.11
N LYS A 107 -14.90 8.54 -13.50
CA LYS A 107 -15.12 8.51 -12.07
C LYS A 107 -14.15 7.53 -11.47
N HIS A 108 -13.45 7.99 -10.47
CA HIS A 108 -12.41 7.26 -9.80
C HIS A 108 -12.57 7.39 -8.28
N HIS A 109 -12.25 6.33 -7.57
CA HIS A 109 -12.32 6.26 -6.11
C HIS A 109 -11.08 5.57 -5.57
N PHE A 110 -10.53 6.11 -4.49
CA PHE A 110 -9.47 5.48 -3.70
C PHE A 110 -10.10 4.73 -2.53
N CYS A 111 -9.83 3.43 -2.47
CA CYS A 111 -10.19 2.62 -1.32
C CYS A 111 -9.20 2.85 -0.17
N PRO A 112 -9.54 2.48 1.08
CA PRO A 112 -8.66 2.66 2.24
C PRO A 112 -7.24 2.13 2.03
N ARG A 113 -7.09 0.96 1.38
CA ARG A 113 -5.78 0.37 1.08
C ARG A 113 -4.94 1.24 0.15
N GLY A 114 -5.55 1.91 -0.83
CA GLY A 114 -4.87 2.88 -1.70
C GLY A 114 -4.42 4.12 -0.94
N LEU A 115 -5.24 4.62 -0.03
CA LEU A 115 -4.91 5.78 0.82
C LEU A 115 -3.80 5.48 1.83
N ALA A 116 -3.62 4.20 2.20
CA ALA A 116 -2.53 3.76 3.06
C ALA A 116 -1.17 3.74 2.33
N GLN A 117 -1.13 3.81 1.00
CA GLN A 117 0.12 3.84 0.25
C GLN A 117 0.96 5.10 0.56
N PRO A 118 2.30 5.00 0.45
CA PRO A 118 3.16 6.16 0.58
C PRO A 118 2.89 7.19 -0.54
N SER A 119 3.21 8.45 -0.23
CA SER A 119 3.26 9.50 -1.25
C SER A 119 4.52 9.36 -2.07
N MET A 120 4.42 9.51 -3.39
CA MET A 120 5.60 9.39 -4.28
C MET A 120 6.64 10.48 -3.99
N ALA A 121 6.20 11.69 -3.67
CA ALA A 121 7.10 12.80 -3.35
C ALA A 121 7.99 12.51 -2.13
N ARG A 122 7.49 11.69 -1.19
CA ARG A 122 8.18 11.32 0.06
C ARG A 122 9.09 10.11 -0.06
N MET A 123 8.96 9.32 -1.13
CA MET A 123 9.88 8.20 -1.36
C MET A 123 11.31 8.71 -1.52
N VAL A 124 12.22 8.05 -0.81
CA VAL A 124 13.66 8.25 -0.90
C VAL A 124 14.33 7.02 -1.49
N CYS A 125 15.56 7.17 -1.98
CA CYS A 125 16.24 6.08 -2.67
C CYS A 125 16.48 4.86 -1.76
N ASN A 126 16.67 5.08 -0.45
CA ASN A 126 16.80 4.02 0.53
C ASN A 126 15.55 3.14 0.64
N ASP A 127 14.36 3.67 0.31
CA ASP A 127 13.13 2.88 0.28
C ASP A 127 13.16 1.85 -0.86
N LEU A 128 13.99 2.08 -1.88
CA LEU A 128 14.11 1.22 -3.07
C LEU A 128 15.31 0.28 -2.99
N ASP A 129 16.20 0.50 -2.03
CA ASP A 129 17.34 -0.37 -1.80
C ASP A 129 16.81 -1.78 -1.49
N GLY A 130 17.49 -2.80 -2.00
CA GLY A 130 17.07 -4.21 -1.95
C GLY A 130 17.23 -4.84 -0.56
N ASN A 131 17.10 -4.03 0.48
CA ASN A 131 17.11 -4.40 1.88
C ASN A 131 15.71 -4.87 2.30
N GLY A 132 15.64 -5.88 3.17
CA GLY A 132 14.39 -6.43 3.71
C GLY A 132 13.83 -7.60 2.89
N ALA A 133 12.57 -7.96 3.18
CA ALA A 133 11.88 -9.08 2.54
C ALA A 133 11.65 -8.85 1.04
N ASP A 134 11.36 -7.60 0.64
CA ASP A 134 11.26 -7.23 -0.76
C ASP A 134 12.62 -6.78 -1.31
N LYS A 135 13.31 -7.68 -2.00
CA LYS A 135 14.60 -7.35 -2.61
C LYS A 135 14.50 -6.37 -3.79
N TYR A 136 13.34 -6.32 -4.45
CA TYR A 136 13.19 -5.62 -5.73
C TYR A 136 12.45 -4.28 -5.56
N SER A 137 13.03 -3.21 -6.11
CA SER A 137 12.48 -1.86 -6.03
C SER A 137 11.07 -1.79 -6.62
N SER A 138 10.80 -2.63 -7.62
CA SER A 138 9.53 -2.65 -8.33
C SER A 138 8.33 -3.08 -7.47
N LYS A 139 8.54 -3.81 -6.35
CA LYS A 139 7.51 -4.07 -5.33
C LYS A 139 7.25 -2.85 -4.42
N LYS A 140 8.26 -1.99 -4.24
CA LYS A 140 8.26 -0.87 -3.28
C LYS A 140 7.82 0.48 -3.85
N ILE A 141 7.82 0.63 -5.18
CA ILE A 141 7.51 1.90 -5.88
C ILE A 141 6.02 2.24 -5.96
N ARG A 142 5.16 1.41 -5.34
CA ARG A 142 3.72 1.64 -5.30
C ARG A 142 3.40 2.85 -4.41
N SER A 143 2.65 3.79 -4.94
CA SER A 143 2.33 5.06 -4.29
C SER A 143 0.92 5.52 -4.67
N ILE A 144 0.39 6.50 -3.93
CA ILE A 144 -0.86 7.17 -4.30
C ILE A 144 -0.78 7.73 -5.72
N ALA A 145 0.30 8.43 -6.08
CA ALA A 145 0.48 8.97 -7.43
C ALA A 145 0.55 7.88 -8.50
N GLY A 146 1.27 6.78 -8.24
CA GLY A 146 1.34 5.63 -9.16
C GLY A 146 -0.02 4.95 -9.36
N THR A 147 -0.76 4.72 -8.28
CA THR A 147 -2.12 4.17 -8.31
C THR A 147 -3.05 5.12 -9.06
N MET A 148 -2.95 6.42 -8.83
CA MET A 148 -3.75 7.40 -9.57
C MET A 148 -3.47 7.38 -11.07
N LEU A 149 -2.20 7.22 -11.46
CA LEU A 149 -1.81 7.12 -12.86
C LEU A 149 -2.35 5.85 -13.50
N HIS A 150 -2.17 4.70 -12.84
CA HIS A 150 -2.74 3.40 -13.24
C HIS A 150 -4.23 3.54 -13.53
N GLU A 151 -4.97 4.04 -12.55
CA GLU A 151 -6.41 4.24 -12.62
C GLU A 151 -6.84 5.23 -13.70
N SER A 152 -5.99 6.20 -14.01
CA SER A 152 -6.26 7.13 -15.12
C SER A 152 -6.32 6.39 -16.45
N MET A 153 -5.48 5.37 -16.65
CA MET A 153 -5.38 4.66 -17.93
C MET A 153 -6.65 3.90 -18.29
N HIS A 154 -7.40 3.40 -17.30
CA HIS A 154 -8.65 2.66 -17.52
C HIS A 154 -9.78 3.51 -18.07
N TRP A 155 -9.67 4.84 -18.02
CA TRP A 155 -10.67 5.67 -18.67
C TRP A 155 -10.56 5.49 -20.19
N ARG A 156 -11.62 4.90 -20.76
CA ARG A 156 -11.66 4.44 -22.16
C ARG A 156 -11.25 5.53 -23.15
N GLU A 157 -11.61 6.78 -22.87
CA GLU A 157 -11.28 7.94 -23.71
C GLU A 157 -9.77 8.21 -23.86
N ILE A 158 -8.93 7.67 -22.96
CA ILE A 158 -7.48 7.73 -23.09
C ILE A 158 -7.00 6.66 -24.06
N GLY A 159 -7.31 5.39 -23.77
CA GLY A 159 -6.89 4.25 -24.59
C GLY A 159 -7.47 4.29 -26.00
N ASP A 160 -8.78 4.39 -26.14
CA ASP A 160 -9.46 4.35 -27.44
C ASP A 160 -8.98 5.48 -28.35
N ALA A 161 -8.79 6.67 -27.81
CA ALA A 161 -8.40 7.83 -28.60
C ALA A 161 -6.88 7.88 -28.90
N ALA A 162 -6.03 7.16 -28.15
CA ALA A 162 -4.59 7.11 -28.42
C ALA A 162 -4.17 5.85 -29.19
N LEU A 163 -4.83 4.72 -28.94
CA LEU A 163 -4.44 3.39 -29.39
C LEU A 163 -5.52 2.68 -30.22
N GLY A 164 -6.75 3.22 -30.28
CA GLY A 164 -7.91 2.53 -30.85
C GLY A 164 -8.41 1.35 -29.99
N LYS A 165 -7.95 1.23 -28.74
CA LYS A 165 -8.29 0.14 -27.81
C LYS A 165 -8.16 0.60 -26.36
N ALA A 166 -8.99 0.03 -25.49
CA ALA A 166 -8.95 0.30 -24.06
C ALA A 166 -7.63 -0.17 -23.43
N ILE A 167 -7.17 0.57 -22.43
CA ILE A 167 -6.09 0.14 -21.54
C ILE A 167 -6.74 -0.55 -20.33
N ILE A 168 -6.29 -1.76 -20.03
CA ILE A 168 -6.88 -2.69 -19.06
C ILE A 168 -5.81 -3.16 -18.08
N ASP A 169 -6.21 -4.00 -17.13
CA ASP A 169 -5.28 -4.75 -16.30
C ASP A 169 -4.94 -6.06 -16.98
N VAL A 170 -3.76 -6.11 -17.59
CA VAL A 170 -3.24 -7.36 -18.12
C VAL A 170 -2.42 -8.03 -17.03
N SER A 171 -2.94 -9.13 -16.49
CA SER A 171 -2.23 -9.91 -15.48
C SER A 171 -2.37 -11.41 -15.74
N PRO A 172 -1.27 -12.14 -15.97
CA PRO A 172 -1.31 -13.60 -16.09
C PRO A 172 -1.34 -14.33 -14.73
N GLY A 173 -1.56 -13.65 -13.60
CA GLY A 173 -1.60 -14.32 -12.28
C GLY A 173 -1.39 -13.45 -11.03
N GLY A 174 -1.59 -12.13 -11.11
CA GLY A 174 -1.34 -11.17 -10.03
C GLY A 174 -0.62 -9.91 -10.52
N ALA A 175 -0.96 -8.75 -9.95
CA ALA A 175 -0.46 -7.43 -10.35
C ALA A 175 0.96 -7.14 -9.83
N SER A 176 1.91 -8.09 -9.93
CA SER A 176 3.30 -7.82 -9.59
C SER A 176 3.99 -7.00 -10.69
N SER A 177 4.97 -6.19 -10.31
CA SER A 177 5.82 -5.48 -11.25
C SER A 177 6.64 -6.40 -12.14
N TYR A 178 7.08 -7.54 -11.61
CA TYR A 178 7.79 -8.54 -12.39
C TYR A 178 6.91 -9.06 -13.52
N SER A 179 5.66 -9.44 -13.22
CA SER A 179 4.72 -9.96 -14.24
C SER A 179 4.50 -8.94 -15.37
N CYS A 180 4.46 -7.65 -15.05
CA CYS A 180 4.31 -6.56 -16.03
C CYS A 180 5.50 -6.46 -17.02
N THR A 181 6.72 -6.80 -16.59
CA THR A 181 7.90 -6.79 -17.49
C THR A 181 7.98 -8.01 -18.41
N GLN A 182 7.26 -9.08 -18.09
CA GLN A 182 7.23 -10.34 -18.85
C GLN A 182 6.06 -10.42 -19.84
N LEU A 183 5.14 -9.45 -19.79
CA LEU A 183 4.05 -9.34 -20.75
C LEU A 183 4.56 -9.24 -22.20
N SER A 184 3.75 -9.73 -23.15
CA SER A 184 4.03 -9.52 -24.57
C SER A 184 4.07 -8.03 -24.89
N ALA A 185 4.75 -7.63 -25.97
CA ALA A 185 4.81 -6.22 -26.37
C ALA A 185 3.40 -5.62 -26.55
N ALA A 186 2.48 -6.38 -27.16
CA ALA A 186 1.10 -5.96 -27.37
C ALA A 186 0.33 -5.76 -26.05
N ASP A 187 0.58 -6.61 -25.07
CA ASP A 187 -0.03 -6.56 -23.73
C ASP A 187 0.54 -5.43 -22.89
N LYS A 188 1.86 -5.24 -22.90
CA LYS A 188 2.53 -4.10 -22.23
C LYS A 188 1.90 -2.79 -22.65
N LEU A 189 1.65 -2.61 -23.95
CA LEU A 189 1.05 -1.40 -24.51
C LEU A 189 -0.37 -1.14 -24.00
N ILE A 190 -1.14 -2.15 -23.62
CA ILE A 190 -2.51 -1.99 -23.11
C ILE A 190 -2.63 -2.27 -21.62
N ASN A 191 -1.52 -2.39 -20.89
CA ASN A 191 -1.54 -2.63 -19.46
C ASN A 191 -1.37 -1.32 -18.68
N ALA A 192 -2.38 -0.94 -17.88
CA ALA A 192 -2.36 0.28 -17.07
C ALA A 192 -1.15 0.34 -16.14
N GLN A 193 -0.78 -0.81 -15.56
CA GLN A 193 0.32 -0.92 -14.61
C GLN A 193 1.70 -0.64 -15.23
N ASN A 194 1.92 -0.97 -16.52
CA ASN A 194 3.19 -0.65 -17.20
C ASN A 194 3.42 0.86 -17.31
N TYR A 195 2.36 1.65 -17.55
CA TYR A 195 2.45 3.11 -17.57
C TYR A 195 2.78 3.67 -16.18
N ALA A 196 2.11 3.16 -15.15
CA ALA A 196 2.34 3.59 -13.76
C ALA A 196 3.78 3.29 -13.30
N TYR A 197 4.31 2.11 -13.64
CA TYR A 197 5.66 1.73 -13.26
C TYR A 197 6.75 2.48 -14.05
N LEU A 198 6.59 2.65 -15.37
CA LEU A 198 7.49 3.50 -16.15
C LEU A 198 7.60 4.91 -15.54
N ALA A 199 6.46 5.51 -15.21
CA ALA A 199 6.41 6.86 -14.66
C ALA A 199 6.99 6.98 -13.26
N SER A 200 6.75 5.96 -12.41
CA SER A 200 7.32 5.90 -11.07
C SER A 200 8.84 5.76 -11.10
N GLU A 201 9.34 4.84 -11.93
CA GLU A 201 10.78 4.63 -12.09
C GLU A 201 11.47 5.86 -12.67
N ALA A 202 10.93 6.44 -13.75
CA ALA A 202 11.48 7.63 -14.37
C ALA A 202 11.56 8.81 -13.38
N TYR A 203 10.52 9.03 -12.59
CA TYR A 203 10.48 10.08 -11.58
C TYR A 203 11.56 9.88 -10.49
N LEU A 204 11.69 8.65 -9.98
CA LEU A 204 12.64 8.34 -8.91
C LEU A 204 14.10 8.33 -9.42
N GLN A 205 14.34 7.93 -10.67
CA GLN A 205 15.67 8.05 -11.30
C GLN A 205 16.12 9.51 -11.43
N GLN A 206 15.19 10.44 -11.70
CA GLN A 206 15.49 11.88 -11.71
C GLN A 206 15.87 12.41 -10.32
N LYS A 207 15.41 11.75 -9.25
CA LYS A 207 15.84 12.00 -7.87
C LYS A 207 17.17 11.30 -7.51
N GLY A 208 17.82 10.65 -8.47
CA GLY A 208 19.08 9.93 -8.28
C GLY A 208 18.95 8.52 -7.71
N CYS A 209 17.73 7.97 -7.66
CA CYS A 209 17.51 6.64 -7.11
C CYS A 209 17.89 5.53 -8.09
N LYS A 210 18.50 4.48 -7.55
CA LYS A 210 18.84 3.27 -8.30
C LYS A 210 17.72 2.25 -8.13
N PHE A 211 17.41 1.55 -9.21
CA PHE A 211 16.44 0.47 -9.21
C PHE A 211 17.16 -0.87 -9.19
N ILE A 212 16.71 -1.74 -8.30
CA ILE A 212 17.15 -3.12 -8.18
C ILE A 212 16.01 -3.99 -8.70
N ASP A 213 16.27 -4.63 -9.83
CA ASP A 213 15.27 -5.41 -10.54
C ASP A 213 15.56 -6.91 -10.47
N PRO A 214 14.51 -7.73 -10.55
CA PRO A 214 14.68 -9.15 -10.77
C PRO A 214 15.39 -9.39 -12.11
N PRO A 215 16.33 -10.35 -12.18
CA PRO A 215 16.82 -10.85 -13.45
C PRO A 215 15.66 -11.29 -14.36
N VAL A 216 15.82 -11.10 -15.68
CA VAL A 216 14.77 -11.37 -16.69
C VAL A 216 14.23 -12.81 -16.61
N ASN A 217 15.03 -13.77 -16.13
CA ASN A 217 14.68 -15.19 -16.05
C ASN A 217 14.39 -15.68 -14.63
N THR A 218 14.30 -14.79 -13.64
CA THR A 218 13.94 -15.19 -12.28
C THR A 218 12.49 -15.58 -12.27
N LYS A 219 12.20 -16.89 -12.38
CA LYS A 219 10.90 -17.39 -11.96
C LYS A 219 10.67 -16.82 -10.55
N ASP A 220 9.51 -16.22 -10.33
CA ASP A 220 9.08 -15.81 -8.99
C ASP A 220 8.89 -17.11 -8.17
N ASP A 221 9.99 -17.81 -7.85
CA ASP A 221 10.03 -18.90 -6.88
C ASP A 221 9.74 -18.34 -5.46
N GLU A 222 9.76 -17.00 -5.35
CA GLU A 222 9.26 -16.20 -4.25
C GLU A 222 8.05 -15.33 -4.67
N ASP A 223 7.07 -15.94 -5.35
CA ASP A 223 5.74 -15.90 -4.76
C ASP A 223 5.79 -16.64 -3.41
N VAL A 224 6.61 -16.13 -2.48
CA VAL A 224 6.14 -15.97 -1.11
C VAL A 224 4.90 -15.16 -1.36
N LYS A 225 3.80 -15.87 -1.53
CA LYS A 225 2.49 -15.37 -1.26
C LYS A 225 2.70 -14.55 0.00
N ASP A 226 2.73 -13.23 -0.14
CA ASP A 226 2.15 -12.35 0.84
C ASP A 226 0.67 -12.77 0.86
N THR A 227 0.40 -13.99 1.36
CA THR A 227 -0.89 -14.40 1.85
C THR A 227 -1.03 -13.63 3.15
N ILE A 228 -1.24 -12.32 3.04
CA ILE A 228 -2.56 -11.87 3.39
C ILE A 228 -3.45 -12.69 2.44
N ASP A 229 -3.95 -13.84 2.91
CA ASP A 229 -4.90 -14.59 2.11
C ASP A 229 -5.94 -13.56 1.74
N GLU A 230 -6.35 -13.58 0.49
CA GLU A 230 -7.29 -12.62 -0.07
C GLU A 230 -8.69 -12.68 0.61
N ARG A 231 -8.80 -13.32 1.76
CA ARG A 231 -9.96 -13.37 2.64
C ARG A 231 -9.67 -12.76 4.01
N ASP A 232 -8.41 -12.43 4.29
CA ASP A 232 -7.98 -11.95 5.60
C ASP A 232 -8.36 -10.47 5.76
N THR A 233 -9.57 -10.21 6.26
CA THR A 233 -10.05 -8.86 6.55
C THR A 233 -9.80 -8.46 8.00
N ASN A 234 -9.60 -9.44 8.87
CA ASN A 234 -9.55 -9.26 10.31
C ASN A 234 -8.17 -9.64 10.84
N ALA A 235 -7.74 -8.94 11.88
CA ALA A 235 -6.50 -9.22 12.56
C ALA A 235 -6.62 -8.91 14.04
N ILE A 236 -5.73 -9.50 14.82
CA ILE A 236 -5.39 -8.96 16.13
C ILE A 236 -4.03 -8.31 16.08
N SER A 237 -3.87 -7.27 16.90
CA SER A 237 -2.57 -6.69 17.23
C SER A 237 -2.35 -6.79 18.73
N ILE A 238 -1.24 -7.41 19.11
CA ILE A 238 -0.77 -7.54 20.49
C ILE A 238 0.23 -6.42 20.73
N ILE A 239 -0.17 -5.48 21.60
CA ILE A 239 0.56 -4.26 21.95
C ILE A 239 1.10 -4.42 23.36
N TYR A 240 2.41 -4.21 23.52
CA TYR A 240 3.01 -4.00 24.83
C TYR A 240 2.76 -2.57 25.28
N ARG A 241 2.20 -2.39 26.48
CA ARG A 241 1.95 -1.09 27.07
C ARG A 241 2.72 -0.97 28.38
N SER A 242 3.46 0.12 28.51
CA SER A 242 4.23 0.44 29.70
C SER A 242 3.79 1.80 30.24
N ALA A 243 3.27 1.82 31.48
CA ALA A 243 2.82 3.02 32.16
C ALA A 243 3.81 3.39 33.28
N PHE A 244 4.47 4.54 33.17
CA PHE A 244 5.43 4.97 34.20
C PHE A 244 4.72 5.49 35.45
N ILE A 245 4.97 4.83 36.60
CA ILE A 245 4.31 5.16 37.88
C ILE A 245 5.26 5.97 38.77
N ARG A 246 6.54 5.59 38.81
CA ARG A 246 7.62 6.27 39.55
C ARG A 246 8.90 6.16 38.71
N GLY A 247 9.84 7.10 38.83
CA GLY A 247 10.95 7.33 37.87
C GLY A 247 11.80 6.13 37.41
N THR A 248 11.65 4.93 37.98
CA THR A 248 12.30 3.68 37.56
C THR A 248 11.35 2.47 37.42
N PHE A 249 10.06 2.60 37.73
CA PHE A 249 9.09 1.50 37.74
C PHE A 249 7.94 1.78 36.78
N ALA A 250 7.64 0.81 35.93
CA ALA A 250 6.49 0.84 35.04
C ALA A 250 5.60 -0.38 35.28
N GLU A 251 4.29 -0.17 35.31
CA GLU A 251 3.30 -1.25 35.15
C GLU A 251 3.29 -1.64 33.68
N ASN A 252 3.54 -2.92 33.42
CA ASN A 252 3.62 -3.47 32.08
C ASN A 252 2.49 -4.46 31.83
N ASP A 253 1.85 -4.33 30.67
CA ASP A 253 0.72 -5.16 30.28
C ASP A 253 0.76 -5.43 28.78
N TRP A 254 0.23 -6.59 28.40
CA TRP A 254 -0.15 -6.92 27.04
C TRP A 254 -1.59 -6.54 26.79
N TYR A 255 -1.83 -5.81 25.71
CA TYR A 255 -3.16 -5.47 25.22
C TYR A 255 -3.38 -6.10 23.86
N VAL A 256 -4.51 -6.78 23.70
CA VAL A 256 -4.92 -7.35 22.41
C VAL A 256 -6.04 -6.50 21.84
N TYR A 257 -5.88 -6.06 20.60
CA TYR A 257 -6.91 -5.33 19.89
C TYR A 257 -7.33 -6.08 18.65
N ASP A 258 -8.63 -6.21 18.46
CA ASP A 258 -9.20 -6.53 17.15
C ASP A 258 -9.03 -5.30 16.23
N THR A 259 -8.52 -5.54 15.03
CA THR A 259 -8.19 -4.49 14.07
C THR A 259 -8.25 -5.01 12.64
N PRO A 260 -8.69 -4.22 11.66
CA PRO A 260 -8.54 -4.59 10.26
C PRO A 260 -7.07 -4.80 9.91
N VAL A 261 -6.79 -5.71 8.97
CA VAL A 261 -5.44 -5.93 8.45
C VAL A 261 -4.83 -4.61 7.96
N GLY A 262 -3.59 -4.33 8.36
CA GLY A 262 -2.86 -3.11 7.99
C GLY A 262 -3.21 -1.85 8.80
N VAL A 263 -4.19 -1.91 9.72
CA VAL A 263 -4.53 -0.79 10.60
C VAL A 263 -3.81 -0.94 11.93
N SER A 264 -3.02 0.08 12.31
CA SER A 264 -2.28 0.07 13.58
C SER A 264 -3.22 0.17 14.78
N ALA A 265 -2.98 -0.66 15.80
CA ALA A 265 -3.66 -0.58 17.09
C ALA A 265 -2.96 0.35 18.11
N LEU A 266 -1.87 1.02 17.70
CA LEU A 266 -1.19 1.96 18.59
C LEU A 266 -2.11 3.11 19.00
N CYS A 267 -2.04 3.45 20.28
CA CYS A 267 -2.83 4.47 20.94
C CYS A 267 -4.33 4.20 21.00
N LYS A 268 -4.77 2.95 20.73
CA LYS A 268 -6.14 2.55 21.08
C LYS A 268 -6.34 2.65 22.61
N PRO A 269 -7.50 3.14 23.06
CA PRO A 269 -7.88 3.15 24.47
C PRO A 269 -7.91 1.75 25.10
N ALA A 270 -7.58 1.67 26.38
CA ALA A 270 -7.47 0.41 27.15
C ALA A 270 -8.78 -0.40 27.18
N ASP A 271 -9.90 0.30 27.21
CA ASP A 271 -11.26 -0.24 27.28
C ASP A 271 -11.76 -0.82 25.94
N GLN A 272 -10.99 -0.63 24.86
CA GLN A 272 -11.25 -1.26 23.55
C GLN A 272 -10.48 -2.57 23.33
N THR A 273 -9.74 -3.02 24.33
CA THR A 273 -8.98 -4.28 24.23
C THR A 273 -9.90 -5.48 24.34
N VAL A 274 -9.67 -6.51 23.52
CA VAL A 274 -10.40 -7.79 23.61
C VAL A 274 -9.84 -8.71 24.69
N ALA A 275 -8.58 -8.49 25.08
CA ALA A 275 -7.94 -9.19 26.18
C ALA A 275 -6.76 -8.37 26.74
N ARG A 276 -6.56 -8.45 28.05
CA ARG A 276 -5.43 -7.85 28.75
C ARG A 276 -4.75 -8.91 29.61
N TRP A 277 -3.42 -8.94 29.57
CA TRP A 277 -2.61 -9.83 30.40
C TRP A 277 -1.48 -9.06 31.05
N PRO A 278 -1.11 -9.39 32.30
CA PRO A 278 0.07 -8.80 32.92
C PRO A 278 1.32 -9.19 32.13
N ALA A 279 2.27 -8.26 32.05
CA ALA A 279 3.64 -8.54 31.62
C ALA A 279 4.58 -8.40 32.83
N ASP A 280 5.82 -8.88 32.72
CA ASP A 280 6.79 -8.70 33.79
C ASP A 280 7.05 -7.20 34.02
N ASP A 281 6.87 -6.76 35.26
CA ASP A 281 7.24 -5.40 35.67
C ASP A 281 8.75 -5.22 35.59
N GLY A 282 9.21 -4.04 35.19
CA GLY A 282 10.63 -3.82 34.95
C GLY A 282 11.02 -2.37 34.70
N PRO A 283 12.32 -2.08 34.54
CA PRO A 283 12.78 -0.78 34.09
C PRO A 283 12.12 -0.46 32.74
N GLY A 284 11.79 0.81 32.53
CA GLY A 284 11.03 1.25 31.35
C GLY A 284 11.56 0.72 30.01
N PRO A 285 10.74 0.80 28.95
CA PRO A 285 10.86 0.04 27.68
C PRO A 285 12.17 0.21 26.88
N ALA A 286 13.12 1.03 27.32
CA ALA A 286 14.29 1.43 26.57
C ALA A 286 15.47 0.42 26.57
N ALA A 287 15.54 -0.51 27.53
CA ALA A 287 16.73 -1.37 27.67
C ALA A 287 16.55 -2.76 27.04
N THR A 288 15.54 -3.52 27.45
CA THR A 288 15.24 -4.88 26.99
C THR A 288 13.76 -5.16 27.20
N GLY A 289 12.91 -4.85 26.21
CA GLY A 289 11.52 -5.29 26.25
C GLY A 289 11.42 -6.83 26.31
N PRO A 290 10.29 -7.39 26.79
CA PRO A 290 10.05 -8.82 26.69
C PRO A 290 10.04 -9.26 25.22
N ASN A 291 10.10 -10.56 24.91
CA ASN A 291 10.03 -11.02 23.51
C ASN A 291 8.60 -10.96 22.95
N TRP A 292 7.65 -11.58 23.64
CA TRP A 292 6.22 -11.68 23.32
C TRP A 292 5.51 -12.37 24.51
N PRO A 293 4.17 -12.28 24.65
CA PRO A 293 3.46 -12.95 25.74
C PRO A 293 3.63 -14.47 25.65
N ASN A 294 4.24 -15.08 26.66
CA ASN A 294 4.45 -16.52 26.75
C ASN A 294 3.34 -17.17 27.58
N GLY A 295 2.68 -18.20 27.05
CA GLY A 295 1.58 -18.89 27.73
C GLY A 295 0.42 -19.26 26.82
N VAL A 296 -0.72 -19.54 27.45
CA VAL A 296 -2.00 -19.83 26.82
C VAL A 296 -3.01 -18.83 27.35
N PHE A 297 -3.63 -18.07 26.45
CA PHE A 297 -4.50 -16.98 26.82
C PHE A 297 -5.81 -17.04 26.03
N ASP A 298 -6.94 -17.04 26.73
CA ASP A 298 -8.24 -17.02 26.09
C ASP A 298 -8.54 -15.60 25.56
N ILE A 299 -9.01 -15.53 24.31
CA ILE A 299 -9.40 -14.30 23.63
C ILE A 299 -10.71 -14.51 22.87
N ALA A 300 -11.53 -13.45 22.80
CA ALA A 300 -12.71 -13.41 21.94
C ALA A 300 -12.45 -12.40 20.82
N VAL A 301 -12.41 -12.87 19.57
CA VAL A 301 -12.09 -12.05 18.39
C VAL A 301 -13.10 -12.34 17.29
N ASP A 302 -13.70 -11.30 16.71
CA ASP A 302 -14.70 -11.47 15.65
C ASP A 302 -15.81 -12.50 15.98
N GLY A 303 -16.26 -12.52 17.24
CA GLY A 303 -17.25 -13.47 17.74
C GLY A 303 -16.76 -14.92 17.91
N MET A 304 -15.49 -15.21 17.62
CA MET A 304 -14.86 -16.52 17.83
C MET A 304 -14.24 -16.64 19.22
N GLU A 305 -14.44 -17.79 19.86
CA GLU A 305 -13.71 -18.21 21.05
C GLU A 305 -12.35 -18.78 20.63
N CYS A 306 -11.26 -18.10 20.95
CA CYS A 306 -9.91 -18.48 20.55
C CYS A 306 -8.95 -18.55 21.75
N GLN A 307 -7.85 -19.27 21.56
CA GLN A 307 -6.71 -19.25 22.48
C GLN A 307 -5.46 -18.78 21.75
N TYR A 308 -4.84 -17.70 22.21
CA TYR A 308 -3.47 -17.37 21.82
C TYR A 308 -2.51 -18.27 22.58
N LYS A 309 -1.68 -19.02 21.85
CA LYS A 309 -0.68 -19.93 22.42
C LYS A 309 0.70 -19.55 21.92
N ASN A 310 1.63 -19.40 22.85
CA ASN A 310 3.02 -19.11 22.56
C ASN A 310 3.93 -19.77 23.61
N ASN A 311 5.04 -20.34 23.15
CA ASN A 311 6.05 -21.04 23.96
C ASN A 311 7.36 -20.23 24.09
N ASN A 312 7.32 -18.94 23.76
CA ASN A 312 8.44 -18.02 23.70
C ASN A 312 9.47 -18.26 22.57
N GLN A 313 9.26 -19.24 21.68
CA GLN A 313 10.19 -19.53 20.58
C GLN A 313 9.78 -18.88 19.26
N ASN A 314 8.54 -18.41 19.15
CA ASN A 314 7.99 -17.76 17.95
C ASN A 314 6.87 -16.77 18.34
N PRO A 315 6.30 -16.00 17.39
CA PRO A 315 5.21 -15.06 17.68
C PRO A 315 3.88 -15.69 18.15
N GLY A 316 3.77 -17.02 18.20
CA GLY A 316 2.55 -17.74 18.61
C GLY A 316 1.55 -17.99 17.48
N ALA A 317 0.37 -18.48 17.87
CA ALA A 317 -0.76 -18.72 16.97
C ALA A 317 -2.10 -18.66 17.74
N LEU A 318 -3.20 -18.38 17.02
CA LEU A 318 -4.56 -18.50 17.55
C LEU A 318 -5.18 -19.84 17.21
N PHE A 319 -5.77 -20.46 18.23
CA PHE A 319 -6.51 -21.70 18.11
C PHE A 319 -7.98 -21.40 18.40
N CYS A 320 -8.75 -21.20 17.34
CA CYS A 320 -10.15 -20.81 17.43
C CYS A 320 -11.08 -22.02 17.31
N LYS A 321 -12.12 -22.06 18.16
CA LYS A 321 -13.16 -23.08 18.09
C LYS A 321 -13.86 -23.03 16.73
N GLY A 322 -14.02 -24.20 16.10
CA GLY A 322 -14.62 -24.31 14.77
C GLY A 322 -13.64 -24.17 13.60
N ARG A 323 -12.36 -23.89 13.85
CA ARG A 323 -11.30 -23.97 12.83
C ARG A 323 -10.49 -25.24 13.01
N SER A 324 -10.18 -25.91 11.90
CA SER A 324 -9.30 -27.10 11.89
C SER A 324 -7.83 -26.73 12.00
N GLU A 325 -7.44 -25.56 11.48
CA GLU A 325 -6.07 -25.07 11.45
C GLU A 325 -5.90 -23.81 12.31
N PRO A 326 -4.74 -23.65 12.99
CA PRO A 326 -4.45 -22.45 13.75
C PRO A 326 -4.17 -21.25 12.84
N ILE A 327 -4.58 -20.06 13.29
CA ILE A 327 -4.21 -18.79 12.65
C ILE A 327 -2.79 -18.45 13.11
N ARG A 328 -1.85 -18.40 12.18
CA ARG A 328 -0.46 -18.08 12.50
C ARG A 328 -0.33 -16.61 12.88
N CYS A 329 0.52 -16.33 13.85
CA CYS A 329 0.89 -14.97 14.20
C CYS A 329 2.30 -14.66 13.69
N TYR A 330 2.54 -13.38 13.49
CA TYR A 330 3.74 -12.83 12.90
C TYR A 330 4.28 -11.75 13.82
N LYS A 331 5.60 -11.60 13.80
CA LYS A 331 6.28 -10.51 14.50
C LYS A 331 5.99 -9.20 13.78
N ASP A 332 5.65 -8.16 14.52
CA ASP A 332 5.49 -6.81 13.97
C ASP A 332 6.87 -6.25 13.57
N ASP A 333 6.99 -5.67 12.37
CA ASP A 333 8.26 -5.18 11.84
C ASP A 333 8.81 -3.98 12.64
N LYS A 334 7.92 -3.26 13.33
CA LYS A 334 8.27 -2.14 14.22
C LYS A 334 8.91 -2.60 15.53
N LEU A 335 8.77 -3.87 15.90
CA LEU A 335 9.41 -4.41 17.09
C LEU A 335 10.94 -4.32 17.00
N ASP A 336 11.52 -4.77 15.89
CA ASP A 336 12.98 -4.76 15.69
C ASP A 336 13.56 -3.35 15.58
N ARG A 337 12.77 -2.43 15.04
CA ARG A 337 13.16 -1.02 14.91
C ARG A 337 12.93 -0.21 16.19
N ARG A 338 12.35 -0.83 17.22
CA ARG A 338 11.95 -0.18 18.48
C ARG A 338 11.00 1.02 18.25
N GLU A 339 10.16 0.91 17.22
CA GLU A 339 9.22 1.95 16.80
C GLU A 339 7.91 1.86 17.59
N GLY A 340 7.95 2.25 18.86
CA GLY A 340 6.75 2.49 19.67
C GLY A 340 6.31 3.96 19.68
N LYS A 341 5.20 4.26 20.38
CA LYS A 341 4.61 5.59 20.46
C LYS A 341 4.12 5.91 21.88
N TYR A 342 4.28 7.16 22.29
CA TYR A 342 3.61 7.71 23.48
C TYR A 342 2.20 8.16 23.12
N CYS A 343 1.20 7.61 23.80
CA CYS A 343 -0.22 7.77 23.44
C CYS A 343 -1.02 8.65 24.40
N ALA A 344 -0.53 8.79 25.64
CA ALA A 344 -1.00 9.69 26.68
C ALA A 344 0.18 9.99 27.61
N ASP A 345 0.00 10.89 28.57
CA ASP A 345 1.05 11.23 29.54
C ASP A 345 1.59 9.96 30.20
N ARG A 346 2.85 9.64 29.90
CA ARG A 346 3.61 8.51 30.48
C ARG A 346 3.17 7.11 30.08
N ILE A 347 2.42 6.95 28.99
CA ILE A 347 2.06 5.64 28.45
C ILE A 347 2.80 5.42 27.13
N TYR A 348 3.78 4.52 27.14
CA TYR A 348 4.44 4.03 25.95
C TYR A 348 3.76 2.76 25.44
N GLN A 349 3.53 2.68 24.15
CA GLN A 349 2.99 1.50 23.47
C GLN A 349 3.92 1.06 22.35
N GLN A 350 4.13 -0.25 22.22
CA GLN A 350 4.92 -0.83 21.15
C GLN A 350 4.19 -2.05 20.59
N PRO A 351 4.08 -2.20 19.26
CA PRO A 351 3.47 -3.38 18.68
C PRO A 351 4.49 -4.54 18.67
N TYR A 352 4.00 -5.75 18.91
CA TYR A 352 4.86 -6.94 19.08
C TYR A 352 4.50 -8.04 18.11
N VAL A 353 3.23 -8.42 18.09
CA VAL A 353 2.73 -9.56 17.34
C VAL A 353 1.41 -9.17 16.70
N TYR A 354 1.15 -9.67 15.49
CA TYR A 354 -0.16 -9.64 14.88
C TYR A 354 -0.54 -11.02 14.34
N CYS A 355 -1.83 -11.33 14.27
CA CYS A 355 -2.35 -12.54 13.62
C CYS A 355 -3.48 -12.10 12.71
N GLN A 356 -3.53 -12.58 11.47
CA GLN A 356 -4.49 -12.15 10.45
C GLN A 356 -5.24 -13.36 9.87
N TRP A 357 -6.52 -13.20 9.55
CA TRP A 357 -7.38 -14.28 9.07
C TRP A 357 -8.64 -13.83 8.34
#